data_AF-A0A2U3YU24-F1
#
_entry.id   AF-A0A2U3YU24-F1
#
_cell.length_a   1.000
_cell.length_b   1.000
_cell.length_c   1.000
_cell.angle_alpha   90.00
_cell.angle_beta   90.00
_cell.angle_gamma   90.00
#
_symmetry.space_group_name_H-M   'P 1'
#
loop_
_entity.id
_entity.type
_entity.pdbx_description
1 polymer ?
#
loop_
_entity_poly.entity_id
_entity_poly.type
_entity_poly.pdbx_seq_one_letter_code
_entity_poly.pdbx_strand_id
1 'polypeptide(L)'
;MEDSGKQLLQSVLHLMENGALVLTTNFDNLLELYAADQGKQLESLDLTDEKKVLEWAQEKRKLSVLHIHGVYTNPSGIVLHPAGYQNVLRNTEVMREIQKLYENKSFLFLGCGWTVDDTTFQALFLEAVKHKSDLEHFMLVRRGDVDEFKKLRENMLDKGIKVISYGNEYADLPEYFKRLTCEISTRGRSGKMHFETEQ
;
A
#
# COMPACT_ATOMS: atom_id res chain seq x y z
N MET A 1 1.92 -2.38 23.81
CA MET A 1 2.70 -2.42 22.55
C MET A 1 2.31 -3.61 21.67
N GLU A 2 2.07 -4.80 22.25
CA GLU A 2 1.66 -5.98 21.46
C GLU A 2 0.26 -5.83 20.82
N ASP A 3 -0.71 -5.29 21.58
CA ASP A 3 -2.08 -5.11 21.09
C ASP A 3 -2.20 -4.04 19.98
N SER A 4 -1.37 -3.00 20.03
CA SER A 4 -1.37 -1.90 19.05
C SER A 4 -0.92 -2.37 17.65
N GLY A 5 0.05 -3.28 17.57
CA GLY A 5 0.50 -3.85 16.30
C GLY A 5 -0.59 -4.72 15.66
N LYS A 6 -1.22 -5.59 16.46
CA LYS A 6 -2.33 -6.45 16.01
C LYS A 6 -3.53 -5.62 15.53
N GLN A 7 -3.86 -4.52 16.22
CA GLN A 7 -4.93 -3.61 15.79
C GLN A 7 -4.66 -3.02 14.40
N LEU A 8 -3.41 -2.63 14.11
CA LEU A 8 -3.05 -2.12 12.79
C LEU A 8 -3.23 -3.20 11.70
N LEU A 9 -2.71 -4.40 11.93
CA LEU A 9 -2.85 -5.53 11.00
C LEU A 9 -4.32 -5.93 10.79
N GLN A 10 -5.13 -5.88 11.85
CA GLN A 10 -6.58 -6.11 11.77
C GLN A 10 -7.27 -5.11 10.83
N SER A 11 -6.94 -3.82 10.96
CA SER A 11 -7.50 -2.78 10.09
C SER A 11 -7.07 -2.94 8.63
N VAL A 12 -5.82 -3.32 8.37
CA VAL A 12 -5.35 -3.61 6.99
C VAL A 12 -6.11 -4.82 6.43
N LEU A 13 -6.21 -5.91 7.18
CA LEU A 13 -6.94 -7.10 6.78
C LEU A 13 -8.42 -6.80 6.51
N HIS A 14 -9.05 -5.97 7.32
CA HIS A 14 -10.43 -5.54 7.10
C HIS A 14 -10.60 -4.79 5.77
N LEU A 15 -9.67 -3.91 5.40
CA LEU A 15 -9.70 -3.25 4.09
C LEU A 15 -9.52 -4.25 2.94
N MET A 16 -8.60 -5.22 3.08
CA MET A 16 -8.39 -6.26 2.07
C MET A 16 -9.67 -7.08 1.82
N GLU A 17 -10.40 -7.43 2.87
CA GLU A 17 -11.69 -8.12 2.75
C GLU A 17 -12.76 -7.29 2.03
N ASN A 18 -12.63 -5.97 2.07
CA ASN A 18 -13.50 -5.05 1.34
C ASN A 18 -12.94 -4.68 -0.05
N GLY A 19 -11.88 -5.37 -0.51
CA GLY A 19 -11.35 -5.25 -1.87
C GLY A 19 -10.11 -4.36 -2.01
N ALA A 20 -9.52 -3.89 -0.91
CA ALA A 20 -8.25 -3.17 -1.00
C ALA A 20 -7.11 -4.13 -1.40
N LEU A 21 -6.26 -3.69 -2.32
CA LEU A 21 -5.01 -4.35 -2.64
C LEU A 21 -3.92 -3.90 -1.67
N VAL A 22 -3.04 -4.82 -1.27
CA VAL A 22 -1.90 -4.51 -0.40
C VAL A 22 -0.62 -4.90 -1.09
N LEU A 23 0.30 -3.95 -1.14
CA LEU A 23 1.69 -4.15 -1.54
C LEU A 23 2.60 -3.53 -0.48
N THR A 24 3.82 -4.05 -0.36
CA THR A 24 4.79 -3.62 0.64
C THR A 24 6.22 -3.73 0.12
N THR A 25 7.11 -2.94 0.69
CA THR A 25 8.57 -3.05 0.51
C THR A 25 9.23 -3.81 1.67
N ASN A 26 8.45 -4.23 2.67
CA ASN A 26 8.96 -5.03 3.78
C ASN A 26 9.24 -6.47 3.34
N PHE A 27 10.27 -7.06 3.94
CA PHE A 27 10.63 -8.46 3.69
C PHE A 27 9.83 -9.46 4.53
N ASP A 28 9.28 -9.05 5.68
CA ASP A 28 8.49 -9.91 6.56
C ASP A 28 7.12 -10.25 5.96
N ASN A 29 6.45 -11.26 6.52
CA ASN A 29 5.09 -11.67 6.18
C ASN A 29 4.14 -11.54 7.38
N LEU A 30 4.33 -10.50 8.22
CA LEU A 30 3.58 -10.35 9.48
C LEU A 30 2.07 -10.24 9.26
N LEU A 31 1.63 -9.61 8.17
CA LEU A 31 0.20 -9.48 7.84
C LEU A 31 -0.42 -10.85 7.51
N GLU A 32 0.30 -11.68 6.78
CA GLU A 32 -0.13 -13.02 6.40
C GLU A 32 -0.13 -13.98 7.59
N LEU A 33 0.90 -13.91 8.45
CA LEU A 33 0.94 -14.66 9.70
C LEU A 33 -0.22 -14.26 10.62
N TYR A 34 -0.47 -12.96 10.76
CA TYR A 34 -1.61 -12.46 11.53
C TYR A 34 -2.93 -12.94 10.93
N ALA A 35 -3.11 -12.87 9.62
CA ALA A 35 -4.33 -13.33 8.99
C ALA A 35 -4.55 -14.85 9.17
N ALA A 36 -3.49 -15.65 9.12
CA ALA A 36 -3.54 -17.09 9.40
C ALA A 36 -4.00 -17.38 10.83
N ASP A 37 -3.50 -16.63 11.81
CA ASP A 37 -3.96 -16.68 13.21
C ASP A 37 -5.45 -16.31 13.34
N GLN A 38 -5.95 -15.44 12.46
CA GLN A 38 -7.38 -15.10 12.35
C GLN A 38 -8.19 -16.07 11.47
N GLY A 39 -7.61 -17.22 11.08
CA GLY A 39 -8.27 -18.24 10.27
C GLY A 39 -8.41 -17.91 8.78
N LYS A 40 -7.64 -16.95 8.27
CA LYS A 40 -7.65 -16.52 6.87
C LYS A 40 -6.32 -16.85 6.19
N GLN A 41 -6.38 -17.34 4.97
CA GLN A 41 -5.17 -17.56 4.19
C GLN A 41 -4.91 -16.38 3.28
N LEU A 42 -3.75 -15.74 3.49
CA LEU A 42 -3.20 -14.75 2.57
C LEU A 42 -2.03 -15.38 1.81
N GLU A 43 -1.90 -15.04 0.54
CA GLU A 43 -0.77 -15.46 -0.29
C GLU A 43 0.26 -14.32 -0.38
N SER A 44 1.53 -14.61 -0.08
CA SER A 44 2.63 -13.70 -0.38
C SER A 44 3.02 -13.85 -1.85
N LEU A 45 3.05 -12.73 -2.56
CA LEU A 45 3.51 -12.62 -3.94
C LEU A 45 4.81 -11.82 -3.97
N ASP A 46 5.71 -12.15 -4.88
CA ASP A 46 6.85 -11.30 -5.21
C ASP A 46 6.94 -11.12 -6.72
N LEU A 47 7.87 -10.28 -7.15
CA LEU A 47 8.02 -9.91 -8.56
C LEU A 47 8.67 -11.01 -9.43
N THR A 48 8.97 -12.19 -8.87
CA THR A 48 9.53 -13.32 -9.62
C THR A 48 8.46 -14.13 -10.36
N ASP A 49 7.21 -14.12 -9.90
CA ASP A 49 6.07 -14.78 -10.56
C ASP A 49 5.19 -13.75 -11.27
N GLU A 50 5.61 -13.37 -12.48
CA GLU A 50 4.91 -12.40 -13.33
C GLU A 50 3.41 -12.69 -13.45
N LYS A 51 3.04 -13.95 -13.70
CA LYS A 51 1.64 -14.33 -13.91
C LYS A 51 0.80 -14.00 -12.69
N LYS A 52 1.28 -14.35 -11.48
CA LYS A 52 0.55 -14.06 -10.24
C LYS A 52 0.45 -12.55 -9.99
N VAL A 53 1.49 -11.79 -10.29
CA VAL A 53 1.48 -10.33 -10.14
C VAL A 53 0.45 -9.69 -11.07
N LEU A 54 0.36 -10.14 -12.33
CA LEU A 54 -0.66 -9.66 -13.28
C LEU A 54 -2.08 -10.04 -12.84
N GLU A 55 -2.29 -11.28 -12.37
CA GLU A 55 -3.57 -11.71 -11.80
C GLU A 55 -3.98 -10.86 -10.57
N TRP A 56 -3.02 -10.51 -9.72
CA TRP A 56 -3.23 -9.67 -8.56
C TRP A 56 -3.57 -8.22 -8.94
N ALA A 57 -2.81 -7.62 -9.87
CA ALA A 57 -3.04 -6.25 -10.31
C ALA A 57 -4.39 -6.09 -11.03
N GLN A 58 -4.87 -7.16 -11.68
CA GLN A 58 -6.19 -7.22 -12.30
C GLN A 58 -7.31 -7.64 -11.32
N GLU A 59 -7.02 -7.69 -10.01
CA GLU A 59 -7.96 -8.05 -8.94
C GLU A 59 -8.58 -9.46 -9.08
N LYS A 60 -7.95 -10.35 -9.86
CA LYS A 60 -8.34 -11.76 -10.01
C LYS A 60 -7.82 -12.62 -8.86
N ARG A 61 -6.78 -12.15 -8.17
CA ARG A 61 -6.28 -12.71 -6.90
C ARG A 61 -6.70 -11.84 -5.73
N LYS A 62 -7.58 -12.37 -4.90
CA LYS A 62 -8.01 -11.73 -3.65
C LYS A 62 -7.16 -12.26 -2.49
N LEU A 63 -7.02 -11.44 -1.44
CA LEU A 63 -6.28 -11.80 -0.23
C LEU A 63 -4.83 -12.21 -0.52
N SER A 64 -4.12 -11.39 -1.28
CA SER A 64 -2.68 -11.55 -1.51
C SER A 64 -1.93 -10.26 -1.24
N VAL A 65 -0.69 -10.39 -0.77
CA VAL A 65 0.21 -9.28 -0.46
C VAL A 65 1.35 -9.29 -1.48
N LEU A 66 1.54 -8.19 -2.20
CA LEU A 66 2.66 -8.05 -3.14
C LEU A 66 3.90 -7.46 -2.44
N HIS A 67 4.96 -8.25 -2.32
CA HIS A 67 6.26 -7.82 -1.78
C HIS A 67 7.17 -7.35 -2.91
N ILE A 68 7.29 -6.03 -3.06
CA ILE A 68 8.08 -5.39 -4.13
C ILE A 68 9.57 -5.72 -3.98
N HIS A 69 10.07 -5.81 -2.75
CA HIS A 69 11.47 -6.16 -2.47
C HIS A 69 11.68 -7.67 -2.28
N GLY A 70 10.66 -8.48 -2.51
CA GLY A 70 10.65 -9.91 -2.17
C GLY A 70 10.29 -10.17 -0.71
N VAL A 71 10.03 -11.45 -0.39
CA VAL A 71 9.62 -11.92 0.93
C VAL A 71 10.65 -12.90 1.50
N TYR A 72 10.89 -12.86 2.82
CA TYR A 72 11.98 -13.67 3.43
C TYR A 72 11.79 -15.18 3.28
N THR A 73 10.55 -15.63 3.06
CA THR A 73 10.22 -17.05 2.81
C THR A 73 10.63 -17.50 1.40
N ASN A 74 10.93 -16.57 0.50
CA ASN A 74 11.49 -16.83 -0.83
C ASN A 74 12.79 -16.03 -1.06
N PRO A 75 13.94 -16.47 -0.51
CA PRO A 75 15.21 -15.73 -0.57
C PRO A 75 15.71 -15.42 -1.99
N SER A 76 15.33 -16.22 -2.99
CA SER A 76 15.75 -16.01 -4.39
C SER A 76 15.10 -14.77 -5.03
N GLY A 77 13.97 -14.31 -4.50
CA GLY A 77 13.26 -13.12 -4.96
C GLY A 77 13.62 -11.83 -4.22
N ILE A 78 14.50 -11.89 -3.20
CA ILE A 78 14.83 -10.73 -2.37
C ILE A 78 15.71 -9.74 -3.14
N VAL A 79 15.33 -8.46 -3.08
CA VAL A 79 16.08 -7.34 -3.66
C VAL A 79 16.67 -6.47 -2.54
N LEU A 80 17.99 -6.53 -2.36
CA LEU A 80 18.73 -5.75 -1.36
C LEU A 80 19.51 -4.55 -1.93
N HIS A 81 19.58 -4.44 -3.25
CA HIS A 81 20.38 -3.41 -3.93
C HIS A 81 19.61 -2.82 -5.11
N PRO A 82 19.72 -1.52 -5.40
CA PRO A 82 19.04 -0.88 -6.53
C PRO A 82 19.26 -1.58 -7.89
N ALA A 83 20.44 -2.16 -8.09
CA ALA A 83 20.74 -2.95 -9.29
C ALA A 83 19.85 -4.20 -9.44
N GLY A 84 19.35 -4.77 -8.33
CA GLY A 84 18.43 -5.90 -8.35
C GLY A 84 17.07 -5.57 -8.98
N TYR A 85 16.68 -4.28 -9.00
CA TYR A 85 15.49 -3.84 -9.73
C TYR A 85 15.66 -3.86 -11.24
N GLN A 86 16.88 -3.94 -11.78
CA GLN A 86 17.07 -3.84 -13.23
C GLN A 86 16.35 -4.93 -14.00
N ASN A 87 16.27 -6.15 -13.47
CA ASN A 87 15.55 -7.24 -14.12
C ASN A 87 14.02 -7.09 -13.96
N VAL A 88 13.59 -6.51 -12.85
CA VAL A 88 12.19 -6.38 -12.48
C VAL A 88 11.53 -5.16 -13.15
N LEU A 89 12.19 -4.00 -13.13
CA LEU A 89 11.76 -2.79 -13.84
C LEU A 89 11.82 -2.95 -15.37
N ARG A 90 12.57 -3.93 -15.88
CA ARG A 90 12.54 -4.32 -17.30
C ARG A 90 11.28 -5.08 -17.69
N ASN A 91 10.54 -5.64 -16.72
CA ASN A 91 9.24 -6.25 -16.99
C ASN A 91 8.20 -5.14 -17.23
N THR A 92 8.13 -4.68 -18.48
CA THR A 92 7.25 -3.57 -18.88
C THR A 92 5.78 -3.90 -18.73
N GLU A 93 5.39 -5.17 -18.70
CA GLU A 93 4.01 -5.58 -18.49
C GLU A 93 3.59 -5.44 -17.03
N VAL A 94 4.36 -6.01 -16.10
CA VAL A 94 4.13 -5.87 -14.66
C VAL A 94 4.13 -4.39 -14.26
N MET A 95 5.13 -3.64 -14.71
CA MET A 95 5.25 -2.22 -14.38
C MET A 95 4.06 -1.40 -14.88
N ARG A 96 3.56 -1.70 -16.08
CA ARG A 96 2.38 -1.03 -16.66
C ARG A 96 1.11 -1.34 -15.87
N GLU A 97 0.91 -2.56 -15.39
CA GLU A 97 -0.26 -2.87 -14.56
C GLU A 97 -0.17 -2.21 -13.18
N ILE A 98 1.01 -2.17 -12.55
CA ILE A 98 1.22 -1.43 -11.30
C ILE A 98 0.96 0.08 -11.51
N GLN A 99 1.40 0.66 -12.61
CA GLN A 99 1.13 2.05 -12.97
C GLN A 99 -0.36 2.32 -13.16
N LYS A 100 -1.08 1.43 -13.87
CA LYS A 100 -2.54 1.52 -14.01
C LYS A 100 -3.26 1.49 -12.67
N LEU A 101 -2.77 0.73 -11.68
CA LEU A 101 -3.34 0.77 -10.33
C LEU A 101 -3.22 2.18 -9.76
N TYR A 102 -2.06 2.82 -9.90
CA TYR A 102 -1.85 4.19 -9.41
C TYR A 102 -2.72 5.22 -10.15
N GLU A 103 -2.96 5.04 -11.45
CA GLU A 103 -3.85 5.92 -12.21
C GLU A 103 -5.34 5.74 -11.87
N ASN A 104 -5.76 4.53 -11.48
CA ASN A 104 -7.17 4.17 -11.34
C ASN A 104 -7.61 3.90 -9.89
N LYS A 105 -6.70 3.92 -8.92
CA LYS A 105 -7.00 3.71 -7.51
C LYS A 105 -6.26 4.71 -6.63
N SER A 106 -6.92 5.16 -5.56
CA SER A 106 -6.27 5.92 -4.51
C SER A 106 -5.36 5.03 -3.68
N PHE A 107 -4.13 5.49 -3.44
CA PHE A 107 -3.16 4.81 -2.58
C PHE A 107 -3.16 5.44 -1.19
N LEU A 108 -3.02 4.61 -0.16
CA LEU A 108 -2.82 5.05 1.21
C LEU A 108 -1.49 4.48 1.72
N PHE A 109 -0.50 5.36 1.85
CA PHE A 109 0.83 5.02 2.30
C PHE A 109 0.92 5.03 3.83
N LEU A 110 1.38 3.92 4.42
CA LEU A 110 1.52 3.72 5.86
C LEU A 110 2.97 3.34 6.17
N GLY A 111 3.56 3.96 7.21
CA GLY A 111 4.96 3.68 7.58
C GLY A 111 6.00 4.31 6.64
N CYS A 112 5.56 5.17 5.70
CA CYS A 112 6.39 5.68 4.62
C CYS A 112 7.07 7.04 4.89
N GLY A 113 7.13 7.49 6.14
CA GLY A 113 7.62 8.85 6.48
C GLY A 113 9.07 9.12 6.05
N TRP A 114 9.89 8.06 5.97
CA TRP A 114 11.29 8.11 5.55
C TRP A 114 11.54 7.41 4.20
N THR A 115 10.59 6.61 3.69
CA THR A 115 10.73 5.93 2.39
C THR A 115 10.54 6.87 1.20
N VAL A 116 10.41 8.17 1.45
CA VAL A 116 10.49 9.20 0.40
C VAL A 116 11.82 9.11 -0.32
N ASP A 117 12.90 8.74 0.38
CA ASP A 117 14.25 8.57 -0.19
C ASP A 117 14.46 7.19 -0.84
N ASP A 118 13.46 6.30 -0.77
CA ASP A 118 13.53 4.99 -1.41
C ASP A 118 13.40 5.18 -2.93
N THR A 119 14.51 4.96 -3.64
CA THR A 119 14.61 5.07 -5.09
C THR A 119 13.62 4.15 -5.82
N THR A 120 13.23 3.04 -5.22
CA THR A 120 12.24 2.10 -5.75
C THR A 120 10.85 2.66 -5.62
N PHE A 121 10.51 3.21 -4.46
CA PHE A 121 9.25 3.93 -4.26
C PHE A 121 9.12 5.09 -5.25
N GLN A 122 10.19 5.86 -5.42
CA GLN A 122 10.23 6.95 -6.40
C GLN A 122 10.06 6.42 -7.84
N ALA A 123 10.82 5.39 -8.24
CA ALA A 123 10.78 4.86 -9.60
C ALA A 123 9.44 4.18 -9.95
N LEU A 124 8.87 3.39 -9.03
CA LEU A 124 7.61 2.67 -9.25
C LEU A 124 6.39 3.58 -9.19
N PHE A 125 6.35 4.54 -8.25
CA PHE A 125 5.12 5.28 -7.94
C PHE A 125 5.17 6.77 -8.25
N LEU A 126 6.35 7.41 -8.32
CA LEU A 126 6.46 8.87 -8.47
C LEU A 126 6.97 9.28 -9.86
N GLU A 127 7.91 8.55 -10.45
CA GLU A 127 8.52 8.89 -11.75
C GLU A 127 7.78 8.26 -12.94
N ALA A 128 7.05 7.17 -12.70
CA ALA A 128 6.33 6.44 -13.72
C ALA A 128 5.07 7.15 -14.23
N VAL A 129 4.51 8.04 -13.42
CA VAL A 129 3.21 8.68 -13.66
C VAL A 129 3.47 10.03 -14.34
N LYS A 130 3.73 9.99 -15.65
CA LYS A 130 3.99 11.19 -16.47
C LYS A 130 2.76 12.10 -16.60
N HIS A 131 1.57 11.55 -16.38
CA HIS A 131 0.31 12.28 -16.38
C HIS A 131 -0.14 12.44 -14.93
N LYS A 132 -0.38 13.66 -14.46
CA LYS A 132 -0.99 13.87 -13.15
C LYS A 132 -2.28 13.07 -13.10
N SER A 133 -2.32 12.03 -12.26
CA SER A 133 -3.57 11.34 -11.94
C SER A 133 -4.52 12.38 -11.35
N ASP A 134 -5.78 12.37 -11.79
CA ASP A 134 -6.83 13.18 -11.15
C ASP A 134 -7.21 12.61 -9.77
N LEU A 135 -6.71 11.41 -9.43
CA LEU A 135 -6.93 10.80 -8.13
C LEU A 135 -5.99 11.35 -7.06
N GLU A 136 -6.55 11.50 -5.87
CA GLU A 136 -5.79 11.87 -4.70
C GLU A 136 -5.22 10.61 -4.03
N HIS A 137 -3.92 10.64 -3.78
CA HIS A 137 -3.22 9.66 -2.96
C HIS A 137 -2.97 10.26 -1.57
N PHE A 138 -2.77 9.41 -0.58
CA PHE A 138 -2.67 9.83 0.81
C PHE A 138 -1.50 9.17 1.51
N MET A 139 -0.84 9.89 2.40
CA MET A 139 0.23 9.36 3.25
C MET A 139 -0.07 9.69 4.71
N LEU A 140 -0.09 8.67 5.57
CA LEU A 140 -0.23 8.85 7.02
C LEU A 140 1.14 8.95 7.66
N VAL A 141 1.41 10.07 8.34
CA VAL A 141 2.68 10.34 9.02
C VAL A 141 2.47 10.80 10.45
N ARG A 142 3.50 10.63 11.29
CA ARG A 142 3.55 11.26 12.61
C ARG A 142 3.71 12.76 12.41
N ARG A 143 3.06 13.58 13.24
CA ARG A 143 3.18 15.05 13.17
C ARG A 143 4.62 15.52 13.21
N GLY A 144 5.44 14.94 14.09
CA GLY A 144 6.87 15.25 14.19
C GLY A 144 7.13 16.75 14.42
N ASP A 145 8.25 17.22 13.89
CA ASP A 145 8.58 18.64 13.82
C ASP A 145 7.70 19.36 12.78
N VAL A 146 7.30 20.60 13.08
CA VAL A 146 6.36 21.37 12.26
C VAL A 146 6.97 21.74 10.90
N ASP A 147 8.25 22.06 10.84
CA ASP A 147 8.91 22.48 9.61
C ASP A 147 9.24 21.26 8.73
N GLU A 148 9.65 20.15 9.34
CA GLU A 148 9.78 18.86 8.62
C GLU A 148 8.44 18.42 8.02
N PHE A 149 7.35 18.51 8.78
CA PHE A 149 6.01 18.14 8.31
C PHE A 149 5.55 19.03 7.15
N LYS A 150 5.76 20.36 7.24
CA LYS A 150 5.41 21.29 6.15
C LYS A 150 6.20 20.97 4.90
N LYS A 151 7.53 20.78 5.02
CA LYS A 151 8.40 20.44 3.90
C LYS A 151 7.98 19.13 3.23
N LEU A 152 7.68 18.10 4.02
CA LEU A 152 7.20 16.82 3.50
C LEU A 152 5.86 16.98 2.77
N ARG A 153 4.92 17.74 3.35
CA ARG A 153 3.61 18.00 2.76
C ARG A 153 3.71 18.73 1.42
N GLU A 154 4.55 19.75 1.32
CA GLU A 154 4.80 20.49 0.07
C GLU A 154 5.41 19.57 -1.00
N ASN A 155 6.47 18.84 -0.65
CA ASN A 155 7.15 17.91 -1.57
C ASN A 155 6.24 16.81 -2.10
N MET A 156 5.28 16.35 -1.30
CA MET A 156 4.36 15.27 -1.66
C MET A 156 3.15 15.78 -2.44
N LEU A 157 2.70 17.01 -2.17
CA LEU A 157 1.58 17.62 -2.87
C LEU A 157 1.88 17.78 -4.37
N ASP A 158 3.11 18.15 -4.71
CA ASP A 158 3.58 18.23 -6.11
C ASP A 158 3.50 16.88 -6.84
N LYS A 159 3.54 15.77 -6.08
CA LYS A 159 3.43 14.40 -6.57
C LYS A 159 1.99 13.84 -6.48
N GLY A 160 1.01 14.67 -6.16
CA GLY A 160 -0.40 14.26 -6.01
C GLY A 160 -0.70 13.50 -4.72
N ILE A 161 0.21 13.54 -3.73
CA ILE A 161 0.07 12.82 -2.46
C ILE A 161 -0.23 13.82 -1.33
N LYS A 162 -1.40 13.68 -0.71
CA LYS A 162 -1.80 14.45 0.47
C LYS A 162 -1.24 13.81 1.74
N VAL A 163 -0.42 14.56 2.46
CA VAL A 163 0.15 14.13 3.74
C VAL A 163 -0.81 14.47 4.88
N ILE A 164 -1.17 13.46 5.67
CA ILE A 164 -2.11 13.55 6.80
C ILE A 164 -1.40 13.07 8.07
N SER A 165 -1.48 13.88 9.12
CA SER A 165 -0.97 13.52 10.44
C SER A 165 -1.95 12.60 11.17
N TYR A 166 -1.50 11.42 11.61
CA TYR A 166 -2.33 10.53 12.44
C TYR A 166 -2.29 10.87 13.94
N GLY A 167 -1.27 11.62 14.38
CA GLY A 167 -1.07 11.94 15.80
C GLY A 167 0.35 12.43 16.08
N ASN A 168 0.69 12.54 17.36
CA ASN A 168 2.02 12.97 17.82
C ASN A 168 2.94 11.77 18.08
N GLU A 169 2.38 10.62 18.41
CA GLU A 169 3.11 9.40 18.76
C GLU A 169 2.81 8.26 17.80
N TYR A 170 3.77 7.34 17.59
CA TYR A 170 3.52 6.14 16.77
C TYR A 170 2.37 5.28 17.31
N ALA A 171 2.13 5.34 18.62
CA ALA A 171 1.02 4.65 19.27
C ALA A 171 -0.37 5.21 18.88
N ASP A 172 -0.44 6.40 18.29
CA ASP A 172 -1.71 6.99 17.82
C ASP A 172 -2.18 6.37 16.50
N LEU A 173 -1.26 5.81 15.70
CA LEU A 173 -1.56 5.30 14.37
C LEU A 173 -2.63 4.20 14.36
N PRO A 174 -2.58 3.14 15.20
CA PRO A 174 -3.55 2.06 15.13
C PRO A 174 -4.99 2.52 15.39
N GLU A 175 -5.20 3.41 16.36
CA GLU A 175 -6.54 3.93 16.66
C GLU A 175 -7.02 4.91 15.59
N TYR A 176 -6.14 5.80 15.11
CA TYR A 176 -6.46 6.68 13.99
C TYR A 176 -6.86 5.88 12.75
N PHE A 177 -6.05 4.88 12.41
CA PHE A 177 -6.24 4.06 11.22
C PHE A 177 -7.50 3.20 11.34
N LYS A 178 -7.78 2.62 12.50
CA LYS A 178 -9.04 1.91 12.74
C LYS A 178 -10.27 2.77 12.43
N ARG A 179 -10.34 4.00 12.97
CA ARG A 179 -11.44 4.92 12.66
C ARG A 179 -11.53 5.23 11.17
N LEU A 180 -10.39 5.47 10.51
CA LEU A 180 -10.35 5.69 9.07
C LEU A 180 -10.88 4.49 8.28
N THR A 181 -10.48 3.26 8.65
CA THR A 181 -10.96 2.05 7.98
C THR A 181 -12.47 1.87 8.14
N CYS A 182 -13.04 2.21 9.31
CA CYS A 182 -14.47 2.17 9.52
C CYS A 182 -15.21 3.16 8.60
N GLU A 183 -14.72 4.39 8.47
CA GLU A 183 -15.28 5.41 7.58
C GLU A 183 -15.21 5.02 6.09
N ILE A 184 -14.11 4.40 5.66
CA ILE A 184 -13.96 3.92 4.28
C ILE A 184 -14.98 2.81 4.00
N SER A 185 -15.10 1.83 4.91
CA SER A 185 -16.00 0.69 4.76
C SER A 185 -17.48 1.09 4.80
N THR A 186 -17.88 2.08 5.61
CA THR A 186 -19.28 2.56 5.65
C THR A 186 -19.67 3.28 4.37
N ARG A 187 -18.81 4.19 3.87
CA ARG A 187 -19.05 4.94 2.63
C ARG A 187 -19.03 4.05 1.39
N GLY A 188 -18.15 3.04 1.36
CA GLY A 188 -18.09 2.05 0.27
C GLY A 188 -19.38 1.23 0.13
N ARG A 189 -20.11 0.99 1.23
CA ARG A 189 -21.41 0.29 1.20
C ARG A 189 -22.54 1.19 0.69
N SER A 190 -22.58 2.46 1.12
CA SER A 190 -23.57 3.44 0.64
C SER A 190 -23.42 3.74 -0.86
N GLY A 191 -22.19 3.74 -1.39
CA GLY A 191 -21.94 3.90 -2.82
C GLY A 191 -22.41 2.70 -3.66
N LYS A 192 -22.20 1.46 -3.18
CA LYS A 192 -22.67 0.24 -3.87
C LYS A 192 -24.20 0.14 -3.94
N MET A 193 -24.90 0.53 -2.88
CA MET A 193 -26.38 0.53 -2.88
C MET A 193 -26.97 1.47 -3.93
N HIS A 194 -26.32 2.60 -4.23
CA HIS A 194 -26.81 3.53 -5.25
C HIS A 194 -26.65 2.99 -6.68
N PHE A 195 -25.55 2.27 -6.96
CA PHE A 195 -25.30 1.67 -8.28
C PHE A 195 -26.17 0.43 -8.57
N GLU A 196 -26.63 -0.29 -7.55
CA GLU A 196 -27.51 -1.46 -7.72
C GLU A 196 -28.99 -1.09 -7.93
N THR A 197 -29.39 0.16 -7.67
CA THR A 197 -30.76 0.67 -7.91
C THR A 197 -30.97 1.29 -9.29
N GLU A 198 -29.95 1.37 -10.15
CA GLU A 198 -30.03 1.93 -11.51
C GLU A 198 -29.83 0.90 -12.63
N GLN A 199 -30.03 -0.40 -12.36
CA GLN A 199 -30.12 -1.45 -13.39
C GLN A 199 -31.54 -1.99 -13.55
#